data_AF-A0A6I2SNZ8-F1
#
_entry.id   AF-A0A6I2SNZ8-F1
#
_cell.length_a   1.000
_cell.length_b   1.000
_cell.length_c   1.000
_cell.angle_alpha   90.00
_cell.angle_beta   90.00
_cell.angle_gamma   90.00
#
_symmetry.space_group_name_H-M   'P 1'
#
loop_
_entity.id
_entity.type
_entity.pdbx_description
1 polymer ?
#
loop_
_entity_poly.entity_id
_entity_poly.type
_entity_poly.pdbx_seq_one_letter_code
_entity_poly.pdbx_strand_id
1 'polypeptide(L)' 'MEERLTDLEIRYTHQERTIQELSDAMFRQELKLEQLQTEVRQLREQLMIVSPSMVRSPEDEEPPPHY' A
#
# COMPACT_ATOMS: atom_id res chain seq x y z
N MET A 1 -21.23 42.92 7.68
CA MET A 1 -20.12 42.12 8.26
C MET A 1 -20.58 40.70 8.58
N GLU A 2 -21.78 40.52 9.14
CA GLU A 2 -22.39 39.20 9.40
C GLU A 2 -22.47 38.29 8.17
N GLU A 3 -22.90 38.81 7.01
CA GLU A 3 -22.99 38.03 5.77
C GLU A 3 -21.66 37.38 5.35
N ARG A 4 -20.54 38.11 5.46
CA ARG A 4 -19.20 37.56 5.16
C ARG A 4 -18.78 36.49 6.17
N LEU A 5 -19.24 36.59 7.42
CA LEU A 5 -18.96 35.60 8.45
C LEU A 5 -19.75 34.32 8.19
N THR A 6 -21.04 34.43 7.85
CA THR A 6 -21.89 33.31 7.47
C THR A 6 -21.35 32.57 6.24
N ASP A 7 -20.91 33.30 5.21
CA ASP A 7 -20.27 32.69 4.04
C ASP A 7 -19.00 31.91 4.39
N LEU A 8 -18.20 32.44 5.33
CA LEU A 8 -17.00 31.76 5.80
C LEU A 8 -17.35 30.51 6.60
N GLU A 9 -18.38 30.53 7.45
CA GLU A 9 -18.86 29.37 8.21
C GLU A 9 -19.35 28.26 7.27
N ILE A 10 -20.14 28.58 6.25
CA ILE A 10 -20.60 27.60 5.25
C ILE A 10 -19.41 26.95 4.55
N ARG A 11 -18.45 27.77 4.08
CA ARG A 11 -17.24 27.28 3.42
C ARG A 11 -16.40 26.42 4.35
N TYR A 12 -16.28 26.81 5.61
CA TYR A 12 -15.54 26.07 6.62
C TYR A 12 -16.16 24.70 6.85
N THR A 13 -17.48 24.61 7.06
CA THR A 13 -18.18 23.32 7.23
C THR A 13 -18.04 22.41 6.00
N HIS A 14 -18.06 22.98 4.78
CA HIS A 14 -17.80 22.20 3.57
C HIS A 14 -16.36 21.68 3.50
N GLN A 15 -15.38 22.50 3.91
CA GLN A 15 -13.98 22.07 3.97
C GLN A 15 -13.77 20.97 5.01
N GLU A 16 -14.35 21.12 6.20
CA GLU A 16 -14.27 20.12 7.26
C GLU A 16 -14.85 18.78 6.83
N ARG A 17 -16.02 18.80 6.16
CA ARG A 17 -16.59 17.60 5.53
C ARG A 17 -15.67 16.99 4.48
N THR A 18 -15.10 17.82 3.60
CA THR A 18 -14.19 17.35 2.55
C THR A 18 -12.95 16.69 3.14
N ILE A 19 -12.39 17.26 4.21
CA ILE A 19 -11.24 16.69 4.92
C ILE A 19 -11.60 15.32 5.50
N GLN A 20 -12.76 15.20 6.15
CA GLN A 20 -13.20 13.91 6.68
C GLN A 20 -13.37 12.84 5.59
N GLU A 21 -14.00 13.21 4.47
CA GLU A 21 -14.20 12.29 3.33
C GLU A 21 -12.86 11.83 2.73
N LEU A 22 -11.88 12.74 2.64
CA LEU A 22 -10.52 12.42 2.18
C LEU A 22 -9.77 11.53 3.17
N SER A 23 -9.85 11.81 4.47
CA SER A 23 -9.25 10.97 5.51
C SER A 23 -9.80 9.55 5.47
N ASP A 24 -11.12 9.40 5.34
CA ASP A 24 -11.76 8.07 5.23
C ASP A 24 -11.32 7.34 3.96
N ALA A 25 -11.17 8.06 2.84
CA ALA A 25 -10.69 7.48 1.58
C ALA A 25 -9.23 7.04 1.68
N MET A 26 -8.36 7.85 2.30
CA MET A 26 -6.96 7.49 2.54
C MET A 26 -6.84 6.26 3.43
N PHE A 27 -7.61 6.18 4.52
CA PHE A 27 -7.61 5.01 5.41
C PHE A 27 -8.01 3.72 4.68
N ARG A 28 -9.07 3.77 3.87
CA ARG A 28 -9.48 2.62 3.04
C ARG A 28 -8.40 2.20 2.03
N GLN A 29 -7.67 3.18 1.47
CA GLN A 29 -6.58 2.91 0.55
C GLN A 29 -5.38 2.26 1.26
N GLU A 30 -5.03 2.74 2.45
CA GLU A 30 -3.95 2.18 3.28
C GLU A 30 -4.22 0.71 3.60
N LEU A 31 -5.44 0.37 4.05
CA LEU A 31 -5.83 -1.01 4.32
C LEU A 31 -5.68 -1.92 3.09
N LYS A 32 -6.03 -1.40 1.90
CA LYS A 32 -5.86 -2.15 0.65
C LYS A 32 -4.39 -2.34 0.28
N LEU A 33 -3.55 -1.35 0.54
CA LEU A 33 -2.10 -1.47 0.32
C LEU A 33 -1.49 -2.52 1.24
N GLU A 34 -1.87 -2.55 2.52
CA GLU A 34 -1.39 -3.57 3.46
C GLU A 34 -1.78 -4.99 3.03
N GLN A 35 -3.01 -5.17 2.54
CA GLN A 35 -3.47 -6.44 1.98
C GLN A 35 -2.63 -6.85 0.77
N LEU A 36 -2.45 -5.97 -0.21
CA LEU A 36 -1.64 -6.25 -1.40
C LEU A 36 -0.17 -6.54 -1.05
N GLN A 37 0.41 -5.80 -0.10
CA GLN A 37 1.77 -6.07 0.37
C GLN A 37 1.88 -7.46 0.99
N THR A 38 0.86 -7.91 1.72
CA THR A 38 0.82 -9.25 2.31
C THR A 38 0.71 -10.33 1.23
N GLU A 39 -0.18 -10.16 0.26
CA GLU A 39 -0.32 -11.08 -0.87
C GLU A 39 0.99 -11.18 -1.67
N VAL A 40 1.65 -10.06 -1.95
CA VAL A 40 2.94 -10.05 -2.67
C VAL A 40 4.02 -10.79 -1.88
N ARG A 41 4.08 -10.65 -0.54
CA ARG A 41 5.02 -11.41 0.29
C ARG A 41 4.74 -12.91 0.19
N GLN A 42 3.48 -13.32 0.31
CA GLN A 42 3.09 -14.73 0.20
C GLN A 42 3.43 -15.32 -1.19
N LEU A 43 3.18 -14.56 -2.26
CA LEU A 43 3.55 -14.99 -3.62
C LEU A 43 5.07 -15.16 -3.77
N ARG A 44 5.87 -14.26 -3.19
CA ARG A 44 7.33 -14.39 -3.18
C ARG A 44 7.78 -15.65 -2.43
N GLU A 45 7.20 -15.93 -1.27
CA GLU A 45 7.50 -17.14 -0.50
C GLU A 45 7.15 -18.42 -1.29
N GLN A 46 6.00 -18.45 -1.96
CA GLN A 46 5.60 -19.58 -2.81
C GLN A 46 6.56 -19.76 -3.99
N LEU A 47 6.99 -18.67 -4.64
CA LEU A 47 7.95 -18.73 -5.74
C LEU A 47 9.32 -19.30 -5.29
N MET A 48 9.80 -18.92 -4.10
CA MET A 48 11.02 -19.48 -3.52
C MET A 48 10.94 -21.00 -3.33
N ILE A 49 9.77 -21.52 -2.95
CA ILE A 49 9.55 -22.95 -2.74
C ILE A 49 9.54 -23.70 -4.08
N VAL A 50 8.89 -23.14 -5.11
CA VAL A 50 8.68 -23.82 -6.40
C VAL A 50 9.89 -23.70 -7.34
N SER A 51 10.70 -22.64 -7.22
CA SER A 51 11.88 -22.45 -8.08
C SER A 51 12.98 -21.64 -7.38
N PRO A 52 13.79 -22.28 -6.52
CA PRO A 52 14.90 -21.62 -5.81
C PRO A 52 15.93 -20.97 -6.74
N SER A 53 16.16 -21.56 -7.92
CA SER A 53 17.15 -21.09 -8.91
C SER A 53 16.74 -19.82 -9.66
N MET A 54 15.43 -19.49 -9.72
CA MET A 54 15.00 -18.24 -10.36
C MET A 54 15.15 -17.02 -9.45
N VAL A 55 15.46 -17.21 -8.16
CA VAL A 55 15.57 -16.13 -7.17
C VAL A 55 16.97 -16.01 -6.56
N ARG A 56 17.79 -17.08 -6.59
CA ARG A 56 19.22 -16.97 -6.27
C ARG A 56 19.97 -16.31 -7.42
N SER A 57 20.90 -15.42 -7.09
CA SER A 57 21.91 -14.99 -8.06
C SER A 57 22.75 -16.21 -8.47
N PRO A 58 23.27 -16.27 -9.71
CA PRO A 58 24.15 -17.35 -10.18
C PRO A 58 25.39 -17.56 -9.28
N GLU A 59 25.75 -16.54 -8.50
CA GLU A 59 26.85 -16.56 -7.53
C GLU A 59 26.56 -17.42 -6.28
N ASP A 60 25.29 -17.71 -5.98
CA ASP A 60 24.84 -18.53 -4.85
C ASP A 60 24.50 -19.99 -5.26
N GLU A 61 24.81 -20.37 -6.50
CA GLU A 61 24.69 -21.76 -6.96
C GLU A 61 25.96 -22.53 -6.56
N GLU A 62 25.86 -23.41 -5.55
CA GLU A 62 26.96 -24.32 -5.21
C GLU A 62 27.29 -25.21 -6.42
N PRO A 63 28.58 -25.30 -6.82
CA PRO A 63 28.97 -26.07 -8.01
C PRO A 63 28.58 -27.54 -7.83
N PRO A 64 28.03 -28.19 -8.88
CA PRO A 64 27.49 -29.53 -8.76
C PRO A 64 28.60 -30.54 -8.43
N PRO A 65 28.32 -31.55 -7.57
CA PRO A 65 29.30 -32.56 -7.22
C PRO A 65 29.63 -33.41 -8.45
N HIS A 66 30.91 -33.43 -8.82
CA HIS A 66 31.41 -34.36 -9.83
C HIS A 66 31.56 -35.77 -9.21
N TYR A 67 30.85 -36.75 -9.76
CA TYR A 67 30.99 -38.19 -9.47
C TYR A 67 31.92 -38.86 -10.49
#